data_AF-A0A1R3FMU4-F1
#
_entry.id   AF-A0A1R3FMU4-F1
#
_cell.length_a   1.000
_cell.length_b   1.000
_cell.length_c   1.000
_cell.angle_alpha   90.00
_cell.angle_beta   90.00
_cell.angle_gamma   90.00
#
_symmetry.space_group_name_H-M   'P 1'
#
loop_
_entity.id
_entity.type
_entity.pdbx_description
1 polymer ?
#
loop_
_entity_poly.entity_id
_entity_poly.type
_entity_poly.pdbx_seq_one_letter_code
_entity_poly.pdbx_strand_id
1 'polypeptide(L)' 'MAALDRLMGITEQQENECLAFINAYISEFGCIPLTFEASNGEVFSFADVRAIADKHQLTTGRTN' A
#
# COMPACT_ATOMS: atom_id res chain seq x y z
N MET A 1 -6.43 16.40 7.01
CA MET A 1 -5.20 15.99 7.71
C MET A 1 -5.52 14.81 8.63
N ALA A 2 -5.56 13.57 8.10
CA ALA A 2 -5.94 12.38 8.89
C ALA A 2 -5.21 11.09 8.47
N ALA A 3 -4.79 10.97 7.20
CA ALA A 3 -4.05 9.81 6.72
C ALA A 3 -2.54 9.85 7.06
N LEU A 4 -1.95 11.05 7.09
CA LEU A 4 -0.51 11.21 7.35
C LEU A 4 -0.12 10.88 8.80
N ASP A 5 -0.98 11.21 9.78
CA ASP A 5 -0.72 10.89 11.19
C ASP A 5 -0.85 9.39 11.52
N ARG A 6 -1.57 8.61 10.71
CA ARG A 6 -1.68 7.15 10.89
C ARG A 6 -0.48 6.37 10.35
N LEU A 7 0.21 6.91 9.34
CA LEU A 7 1.46 6.33 8.85
C LEU A 7 2.57 6.36 9.90
N MET A 8 2.48 7.20 10.95
CA MET A 8 3.42 7.16 12.08
C MET A 8 3.31 5.89 12.94
N GLY A 9 2.25 5.09 12.79
CA GLY A 9 2.08 3.80 13.48
C GLY A 9 2.48 2.57 12.66
N ILE A 10 2.73 2.73 11.35
CA ILE A 10 3.08 1.62 10.47
C ILE A 10 4.57 1.30 10.63
N THR A 11 4.86 0.06 10.99
CA THR A 11 6.25 -0.40 11.10
C THR A 11 6.87 -0.59 9.71
N GLU A 12 8.20 -0.47 9.62
CA GLU A 12 8.95 -0.68 8.37
C GLU A 12 8.70 -2.09 7.79
N GLN A 13 8.49 -3.10 8.64
CA GLN A 13 8.15 -4.44 8.19
C GLN A 13 6.79 -4.48 7.47
N GLN A 14 5.74 -3.91 8.08
CA GLN A 14 4.41 -3.88 7.47
C GLN A 14 4.37 -3.03 6.20
N GLU A 15 5.14 -1.94 6.18
CA GLU A 15 5.31 -1.13 4.97
C GLU A 15 5.92 -1.96 3.84
N ASN A 16 6.98 -2.74 4.12
CA ASN A 16 7.62 -3.60 3.14
C ASN A 16 6.70 -4.76 2.68
N GLU A 17 5.93 -5.36 3.59
CA GLU A 17 4.94 -6.38 3.25
C GLU A 17 3.85 -5.81 2.33
N CYS A 18 3.31 -4.63 2.69
CA CYS A 18 2.31 -3.93 1.88
C CYS A 18 2.88 -3.55 0.51
N LEU A 19 4.13 -3.06 0.45
CA LEU A 19 4.81 -2.70 -0.79
C LEU A 19 5.00 -3.89 -1.73
N ALA A 20 5.44 -5.03 -1.20
CA ALA A 20 5.58 -6.26 -1.97
C ALA A 20 4.23 -6.73 -2.53
N PHE A 21 3.18 -6.65 -1.71
CA PHE A 21 1.82 -6.98 -2.12
C PHE A 21 1.28 -6.04 -3.22
N ILE A 22 1.42 -4.72 -3.06
CA ILE A 22 0.99 -3.74 -4.06
C ILE A 22 1.68 -4.01 -5.41
N ASN A 23 2.99 -4.27 -5.40
CA ASN A 23 3.74 -4.56 -6.63
C ASN A 23 3.25 -5.82 -7.34
N ALA A 24 3.05 -6.91 -6.61
CA ALA A 24 2.50 -8.15 -7.16
C ALA A 24 1.09 -7.93 -7.73
N TYR A 25 0.24 -7.21 -6.99
CA TYR A 25 -1.14 -6.93 -7.37
C TYR A 25 -1.23 -6.02 -8.62
N ILE A 26 -0.37 -5.00 -8.73
CA ILE A 26 -0.28 -4.18 -9.94
C ILE A 26 0.21 -5.01 -11.13
N SER A 27 1.20 -5.89 -10.91
CA SER A 27 1.71 -6.75 -11.99
C SER A 27 0.64 -7.71 -12.52
N GLU A 28 -0.25 -8.20 -11.66
CA GLU A 28 -1.30 -9.17 -12.04
C GLU A 28 -2.56 -8.51 -12.58
N PHE A 29 -3.02 -7.42 -11.95
CA PHE A 29 -4.31 -6.80 -12.22
C PHE A 29 -4.24 -5.39 -12.82
N GLY A 30 -3.07 -4.75 -12.80
CA GLY A 30 -2.88 -3.39 -13.31
C GLY A 30 -3.54 -2.30 -12.45
N CYS A 31 -3.88 -2.59 -11.19
CA CYS A 31 -4.52 -1.66 -10.26
C CYS A 31 -3.90 -1.72 -8.86
N ILE A 32 -4.18 -0.71 -8.02
CA ILE A 32 -3.75 -0.70 -6.61
C ILE A 32 -4.81 -1.42 -5.76
N PRO A 33 -4.42 -2.31 -4.84
CA PRO A 33 -5.37 -3.01 -3.99
C PRO A 33 -6.16 -2.07 -3.08
N LEU A 34 -7.42 -2.42 -2.81
CA LEU A 34 -8.31 -1.63 -1.94
C LEU A 34 -8.02 -1.81 -0.46
N THR A 35 -7.47 -2.96 -0.08
CA THR A 35 -7.16 -3.33 1.31
C THR A 35 -5.95 -4.24 1.33
N PHE A 36 -5.25 -4.26 2.45
CA PHE A 36 -4.15 -5.20 2.70
C PHE A 36 -4.22 -5.66 4.15
N GLU A 37 -3.96 -6.94 4.40
CA GLU A 37 -3.85 -7.49 5.75
C GLU A 37 -2.39 -7.89 5.98
N ALA A 38 -1.75 -7.27 6.96
CA ALA A 38 -0.37 -7.54 7.33
C ALA A 38 -0.23 -8.86 8.09
N SER A 39 0.99 -9.38 8.17
CA SER A 39 1.28 -10.67 8.84
C SER A 39 0.90 -10.71 10.33
N ASN A 40 0.78 -9.54 10.97
CA ASN A 40 0.35 -9.41 12.36
C ASN A 40 -1.18 -9.29 12.53
N GLY A 41 -1.95 -9.41 11.45
CA GLY A 41 -3.41 -9.30 11.44
C GLY A 41 -3.94 -7.86 11.37
N GLU A 42 -3.08 -6.86 11.19
CA GLU A 42 -3.50 -5.48 11.00
C GLU A 42 -4.05 -5.26 9.58
N VAL A 43 -5.21 -4.62 9.48
CA VAL A 43 -5.87 -4.34 8.19
C VAL A 43 -5.65 -2.89 7.79
N PHE A 44 -5.01 -2.72 6.64
CA PHE A 44 -4.69 -1.46 5.99
C PHE A 44 -5.86 -1.07 5.09
N SER A 45 -6.34 0.16 5.24
CA SER A 45 -7.38 0.71 4.40
C SER A 45 -6.82 1.14 3.04
N PHE A 46 -7.68 1.40 2.07
CA PHE A 46 -7.26 1.93 0.78
C PHE A 46 -6.41 3.21 0.90
N ALA A 47 -6.71 4.06 1.88
CA ALA A 47 -5.94 5.29 2.10
C ALA A 47 -4.49 4.98 2.52
N ASP A 48 -4.28 3.96 3.36
CA ASP A 48 -2.96 3.55 3.84
C ASP A 48 -2.17 2.89 2.72
N VAL A 49 -2.79 1.95 2.01
CA VAL A 49 -2.22 1.28 0.84
C VAL A 49 -1.84 2.29 -0.24
N ARG A 50 -2.73 3.25 -0.52
CA ARG A 50 -2.48 4.32 -1.50
C ARG A 50 -1.33 5.22 -1.05
N ALA A 51 -1.26 5.57 0.22
CA ALA A 51 -0.18 6.40 0.72
C ALA A 51 1.19 5.70 0.66
N ILE A 52 1.24 4.39 0.90
CA ILE A 52 2.46 3.58 0.70
C ILE A 52 2.83 3.53 -0.79
N ALA A 53 1.85 3.28 -1.67
CA ALA A 53 2.08 3.31 -3.12
C ALA A 53 2.63 4.68 -3.59
N ASP A 54 2.05 5.79 -3.11
CA ASP A 54 2.47 7.14 -3.44
C ASP A 54 3.88 7.46 -2.88
N LYS A 55 4.18 7.05 -1.63
CA LYS A 55 5.51 7.19 -1.01
C LYS A 55 6.61 6.53 -1.85
N HIS A 56 6.30 5.37 -2.43
CA HIS A 56 7.23 4.59 -3.26
C HIS A 56 7.08 4.85 -4.76
N GLN A 57 6.30 5.86 -5.17
CA GLN A 57 6.06 6.23 -6.57
C GLN A 57 5.58 5.06 -7.45
N LEU A 58 4.81 4.13 -6.88
CA LEU A 58 4.26 3.01 -7.62
C LEU A 58 3.14 3.49 -8.54
N THR A 59 3.37 3.39 -9.85
CA THR A 59 2.37 3.69 -10.87
C THR A 59 1.73 2.40 -11.36
N THR A 60 0.40 2.38 -11.47
CA THR A 60 -0.28 1.34 -12.24
C THR A 60 0.20 1.45 -13.69
N GLY A 61 0.58 0.34 -14.32
CA GLY A 61 1.20 0.30 -15.66
C GLY A 61 0.35 0.82 -16.83
N ARG A 62 -0.72 1.58 -16.56
CA ARG A 62 -1.40 2.42 -17.53
C ARG A 62 -0.81 3.82 -17.46
N THR A 63 0.34 3.98 -18.11
CA THR A 63 0.70 5.26 -18.71
C THR A 63 -0.49 5.64 -19.62
N ASN A 64 -1.11 6.80 -19.38
CA ASN A 64 -2.05 7.38 -20.35
C ASN A 64 -1.41 7.45 -21.74
#